data_AF-A0A0N0MFB4-F1
#
_entry.id   AF-A0A0N0MFB4-F1
#
_cell.length_a   1.000
_cell.length_b   1.000
_cell.length_c   1.000
_cell.angle_alpha   90.00
_cell.angle_beta   90.00
_cell.angle_gamma   90.00
#
_symmetry.space_group_name_H-M   'P 1'
#
loop_
_entity.id
_entity.type
_entity.pdbx_description
1 polymer ?
#
loop_
_entity_poly.entity_id
_entity_poly.type
_entity_poly.pdbx_seq_one_letter_code
_entity_poly.pdbx_strand_id
1 'polypeptide(L)'
;MTGQQADVTMTDHETRSSEADTLRELTTRIVTAYVSSNTVPAETLPGLIASVFQALGGPGQATTGTPDMVPAVPVKKSVFPDYIVCLEDGKKMKMLKRHLRTVYP
;
A
#
# COMPACT_ATOMS: atom_id res chain seq x y z
N MET A 1 -29.66 -28.31 -43.02
CA MET A 1 -28.19 -28.20 -43.17
C MET A 1 -27.89 -26.82 -43.73
N THR A 2 -26.90 -26.15 -43.12
CA THR A 2 -26.36 -24.81 -43.48
C THR A 2 -27.25 -23.65 -43.05
N GLY A 3 -26.84 -22.69 -42.22
CA GLY A 3 -25.57 -22.41 -41.55
C GLY A 3 -25.63 -20.99 -40.96
N GLN A 4 -24.99 -20.78 -39.81
CA GLN A 4 -24.51 -19.51 -39.21
C GLN A 4 -25.53 -18.34 -39.09
N GLN A 5 -26.17 -18.09 -37.93
CA GLN A 5 -25.62 -17.39 -36.73
C GLN A 5 -24.68 -16.22 -37.09
N ALA A 6 -25.20 -14.99 -37.15
CA ALA A 6 -25.43 -14.05 -36.04
C ALA A 6 -24.22 -13.10 -35.85
N ASP A 7 -24.38 -11.93 -36.46
CA ASP A 7 -24.07 -10.60 -35.91
C ASP A 7 -23.64 -10.59 -34.43
N VAL A 8 -22.36 -10.29 -34.14
CA VAL A 8 -21.89 -9.51 -32.97
C VAL A 8 -20.41 -9.14 -33.21
N THR A 9 -20.12 -7.97 -33.77
CA THR A 9 -18.78 -7.34 -33.61
C THR A 9 -18.90 -5.82 -33.73
N MET A 10 -19.54 -5.18 -32.76
CA MET A 10 -19.41 -3.74 -32.52
C MET A 10 -19.92 -3.45 -31.11
N THR A 11 -19.00 -3.16 -30.17
CA THR A 11 -19.14 -2.35 -28.92
C THR A 11 -18.27 -2.94 -27.79
N ASP A 12 -16.93 -2.87 -27.91
CA ASP A 12 -16.02 -3.17 -26.78
C ASP A 12 -14.91 -2.12 -26.57
N HIS A 13 -14.88 -1.04 -27.37
CA HIS A 13 -13.77 -0.07 -27.31
C HIS A 13 -14.08 1.23 -26.55
N GLU A 14 -15.35 1.59 -26.32
CA GLU A 14 -15.70 2.87 -25.68
C GLU A 14 -15.68 2.80 -24.13
N THR A 15 -16.02 1.64 -23.55
CA THR A 15 -16.06 1.43 -22.10
C THR A 15 -14.68 1.34 -21.43
N ARG A 16 -13.65 0.88 -22.15
CA ARG A 16 -12.31 0.69 -21.55
C ARG A 16 -11.54 2.00 -21.35
N SER A 17 -11.83 3.03 -22.15
CA SER A 17 -11.19 4.34 -22.02
C SER A 17 -11.64 5.05 -20.75
N SER A 18 -12.94 4.97 -20.41
CA SER A 18 -13.49 5.62 -19.22
C SER A 18 -13.03 4.94 -17.92
N GLU A 19 -12.86 3.62 -17.93
CA GLU A 19 -12.29 2.89 -16.79
C GLU A 19 -10.82 3.26 -16.54
N ALA A 20 -10.02 3.41 -17.61
CA ALA A 20 -8.63 3.85 -17.48
C ALA A 20 -8.51 5.29 -16.95
N ASP A 21 -9.40 6.19 -17.40
CA ASP A 21 -9.42 7.58 -16.94
C ASP A 21 -9.88 7.70 -15.47
N THR A 22 -10.90 6.92 -15.08
CA THR A 22 -11.37 6.88 -13.68
C THR A 22 -10.30 6.29 -12.74
N LEU A 23 -9.57 5.25 -13.17
CA LEU A 23 -8.44 4.70 -12.40
C LEU A 23 -7.32 5.73 -12.21
N ARG A 24 -7.01 6.52 -13.25
CA ARG A 24 -6.03 7.61 -13.16
C ARG A 24 -6.49 8.70 -12.19
N GLU A 25 -7.76 9.08 -12.23
CA GLU A 25 -8.33 10.07 -11.32
C GLU A 25 -8.26 9.60 -9.86
N LEU A 26 -8.68 8.37 -9.58
CA LEU A 26 -8.63 7.78 -8.24
C LEU A 26 -7.20 7.67 -7.71
N THR A 27 -6.27 7.21 -8.55
CA THR A 27 -4.84 7.15 -8.21
C THR A 27 -4.30 8.53 -7.84
N THR A 28 -4.61 9.54 -8.65
CA THR A 28 -4.16 10.92 -8.41
C THR A 28 -4.69 11.42 -7.06
N ARG A 29 -5.99 11.25 -6.80
CA ARG A 29 -6.60 11.68 -5.54
C ARG A 29 -5.96 11.02 -4.31
N ILE A 30 -5.67 9.73 -4.38
CA ILE A 30 -5.03 8.98 -3.28
C ILE A 30 -3.60 9.47 -3.05
N VAL A 31 -2.79 9.56 -4.11
CA VAL A 31 -1.39 9.98 -3.99
C VAL A 31 -1.29 11.43 -3.48
N THR A 32 -2.15 12.34 -3.97
CA THR A 32 -2.18 13.72 -3.48
C THR A 32 -2.54 13.80 -1.98
N ALA A 33 -3.51 13.01 -1.51
CA ALA A 33 -3.88 12.96 -0.09
C ALA A 33 -2.77 12.34 0.78
N TYR A 34 -2.05 11.35 0.25
CA TYR A 34 -0.94 10.73 0.98
C TYR A 34 0.26 11.68 1.11
N VAL A 35 0.67 12.32 0.02
CA VAL A 35 1.81 13.25 0.02
C VAL A 35 1.48 14.57 0.75
N SER A 36 0.21 14.97 0.85
CA SER A 36 -0.16 16.14 1.66
C SER A 36 -0.05 15.91 3.17
N SER A 37 -0.10 14.64 3.60
CA SER A 37 -0.02 14.23 5.01
C SER A 37 1.32 13.61 5.40
N ASN A 38 2.13 13.17 4.43
CA ASN A 38 3.40 12.47 4.66
C ASN A 38 4.54 13.12 3.86
N THR A 39 5.72 13.19 4.45
CA THR A 39 6.92 13.67 3.73
C THR A 39 7.49 12.52 2.90
N VAL A 40 7.29 12.58 1.58
CA VAL A 40 7.72 11.52 0.65
C VAL A 40 8.90 12.01 -0.20
N PRO A 41 10.06 11.30 -0.20
CA PRO A 41 11.18 11.63 -1.07
C PRO A 41 10.81 11.55 -2.56
N ALA A 42 11.27 12.51 -3.36
CA ALA A 42 10.96 12.60 -4.79
C ALA A 42 11.34 11.33 -5.58
N GLU A 43 12.39 10.65 -5.17
CA GLU A 43 12.86 9.38 -5.75
C GLU A 43 11.88 8.21 -5.54
N THR A 44 11.10 8.23 -4.47
CA THR A 44 10.13 7.15 -4.14
C THR A 44 8.74 7.39 -4.74
N LEU A 45 8.45 8.63 -5.15
CA LEU A 45 7.13 9.03 -5.66
C LEU A 45 6.69 8.27 -6.91
N PRO A 46 7.55 8.02 -7.93
CA PRO A 46 7.15 7.23 -9.09
C PRO A 46 6.75 5.79 -8.73
N GLY A 47 7.46 5.18 -7.77
CA GLY A 47 7.17 3.84 -7.27
C GLY A 47 5.82 3.78 -6.54
N LEU A 48 5.51 4.80 -5.74
CA LEU A 48 4.23 4.91 -5.05
C LEU A 48 3.05 5.01 -6.03
N ILE A 49 3.17 5.87 -7.05
CA ILE A 49 2.12 6.04 -8.07
C ILE A 49 1.87 4.72 -8.80
N ALA A 50 2.93 4.02 -9.20
CA ALA A 50 2.81 2.72 -9.87
C ALA A 50 2.14 1.67 -8.98
N SER A 51 2.50 1.60 -7.69
CA SER A 51 1.91 0.67 -6.73
C SER A 51 0.41 0.91 -6.54
N VAL A 52 0.00 2.17 -6.34
CA VAL A 52 -1.42 2.53 -6.17
C VAL A 52 -2.22 2.25 -7.44
N PHE A 53 -1.69 2.61 -8.61
CA PHE A 53 -2.37 2.36 -9.89
C PHE A 53 -2.58 0.86 -10.14
N GLN A 54 -1.57 0.03 -9.84
CA GLN A 54 -1.68 -1.43 -9.94
C GLN A 54 -2.69 -2.01 -8.94
N ALA A 55 -2.69 -1.53 -7.70
CA ALA A 55 -3.62 -2.00 -6.66
C ALA A 55 -5.09 -1.71 -7.01
N LEU A 56 -5.38 -0.60 -7.71
CA LEU A 56 -6.72 -0.26 -8.17
C LEU A 56 -7.14 -0.99 -9.46
N GLY A 57 -6.18 -1.35 -10.32
CA GLY A 57 -6.42 -2.05 -11.58
C GLY A 57 -6.86 -3.52 -11.45
N GLY A 58 -6.93 -4.03 -10.21
CA GLY A 58 -7.39 -5.38 -9.88
C GLY A 58 -6.48 -6.02 -8.83
N PRO A 59 -6.91 -7.10 -8.16
CA PRO A 59 -6.09 -7.85 -7.20
C PRO A 59 -5.01 -8.67 -7.93
N GLY A 60 -4.14 -7.99 -8.68
CA GLY A 60 -2.99 -8.55 -9.38
C GLY A 60 -1.75 -8.37 -8.52
N GLN A 61 -1.36 -9.46 -7.86
CA GLN A 61 -0.16 -9.57 -7.02
C GLN A 61 -0.22 -8.69 -5.76
N ALA A 62 -0.82 -9.24 -4.69
CA ALA A 62 -0.37 -8.89 -3.35
C ALA A 62 1.15 -9.05 -3.36
N THR A 63 1.87 -7.93 -3.25
CA THR A 63 3.30 -7.96 -2.96
C THR A 63 3.37 -8.45 -1.51
N THR A 64 3.33 -9.77 -1.37
CA THR A 64 3.58 -10.49 -0.12
C THR A 64 5.04 -10.27 0.19
N GLY A 65 5.29 -9.17 0.90
CA GLY A 65 6.62 -8.71 1.17
C GLY A 65 6.61 -7.46 2.04
N THR A 66 5.65 -7.31 2.96
CA THR A 66 6.09 -6.79 4.25
C THR A 66 7.12 -7.80 4.73
N PRO A 67 8.40 -7.45 4.86
CA PRO A 67 9.36 -8.38 5.44
C PRO A 67 8.75 -8.82 6.76
N ASP A 68 8.64 -10.13 6.99
CA ASP A 68 8.17 -10.63 8.27
C ASP A 68 9.04 -9.94 9.32
N MET A 69 8.45 -8.98 10.03
CA MET A 69 9.17 -8.18 11.00
C MET A 69 9.43 -9.12 12.15
N VAL A 70 10.59 -9.77 12.13
CA VAL A 70 11.01 -10.67 13.20
C VAL A 70 11.17 -9.78 14.43
N PRO A 71 10.32 -9.94 15.45
CA PRO A 71 10.34 -9.05 16.59
C PRO A 71 11.69 -9.18 17.29
N ALA A 72 12.29 -8.03 17.64
CA ALA A 72 13.61 -7.99 18.27
C ALA A 72 13.68 -8.80 19.57
N VAL A 73 12.53 -8.98 20.23
CA VAL A 73 12.36 -9.86 21.38
C VAL A 73 11.03 -10.60 21.30
N PRO A 74 10.92 -11.80 21.90
CA PRO A 74 9.62 -12.46 22.05
C PRO A 74 8.62 -11.55 22.76
N VAL A 75 7.36 -11.54 22.31
CA VAL A 75 6.30 -10.65 22.85
C VAL A 75 6.14 -10.78 24.37
N LYS A 76 6.32 -11.99 24.93
CA LYS A 76 6.25 -12.22 26.39
C LYS A 76 7.36 -11.53 27.19
N LYS A 77 8.46 -11.15 26.52
CA LYS A 77 9.63 -10.50 27.11
C LYS A 77 9.73 -9.02 26.74
N SER A 78 8.65 -8.41 26.23
CA SER A 78 8.64 -6.98 25.90
C SER A 78 8.20 -6.09 27.06
N VAL A 79 7.52 -6.63 28.07
CA VAL A 79 6.99 -5.87 29.20
C VAL A 79 7.64 -6.33 30.51
N PHE A 80 8.31 -5.40 31.19
CA PHE A 80 8.87 -5.59 32.53
C PHE A 80 8.28 -4.54 33.49
N PRO A 81 8.34 -4.76 34.81
CA PRO A 81 7.79 -3.82 35.79
C PRO A 81 8.35 -2.39 35.66
N ASP A 82 9.64 -2.25 35.32
CA ASP A 82 10.33 -0.96 35.29
C ASP A 82 10.56 -0.38 33.88
N TYR A 83 10.39 -1.19 32.82
CA TYR A 83 10.66 -0.78 31.44
C TYR A 83 9.94 -1.67 30.41
N ILE A 84 9.79 -1.13 29.21
CA ILE A 84 9.27 -1.82 28.03
C ILE A 84 10.40 -1.92 26.99
N VAL A 85 10.45 -3.04 26.27
CA VAL A 85 11.34 -3.25 25.13
C VAL A 85 10.53 -3.08 23.85
N CYS A 86 10.95 -2.18 22.97
CA CYS A 86 10.28 -2.01 21.69
C CYS A 86 10.56 -3.20 20.76
N LEU A 87 9.53 -3.68 20.07
CA LEU A 87 9.59 -4.87 19.22
C LEU A 87 10.27 -4.60 17.87
N GLU A 88 10.31 -3.34 17.46
CA GLU A 88 10.89 -2.87 16.19
C GLU A 88 12.42 -2.77 16.26
N ASP A 89 12.94 -2.31 17.40
CA ASP A 89 14.35 -1.92 17.54
C ASP A 89 15.04 -2.47 18.80
N GLY A 90 14.32 -3.20 19.67
CA GLY A 90 14.90 -3.91 20.82
C GLY A 90 15.40 -3.02 21.95
N LYS A 91 15.14 -1.70 21.90
CA LYS A 91 15.60 -0.73 22.90
C LYS A 91 14.72 -0.74 24.15
N LYS A 92 15.34 -0.49 25.31
CA LYS A 92 14.64 -0.35 26.60
C LYS A 92 14.18 1.09 26.80
N MET A 93 12.93 1.28 27.17
CA MET A 93 12.34 2.60 27.39
C MET A 93 11.19 2.54 28.38
N LYS A 94 10.90 3.65 29.06
CA LYS A 94 9.72 3.76 29.93
C LYS A 94 8.43 4.05 29.17
N MET A 95 8.53 4.67 27.99
CA MET A 95 7.38 5.18 27.23
C MET A 95 7.52 4.84 25.74
N LEU A 96 6.84 3.78 25.30
CA LEU A 96 6.87 3.33 23.90
C LEU A 96 6.30 4.37 22.94
N LYS A 97 5.17 5.01 23.30
CA LYS A 97 4.49 6.03 22.47
C LYS A 97 5.41 7.18 22.07
N ARG A 98 6.26 7.66 23.00
CA ARG A 98 7.19 8.76 22.72
C ARG A 98 8.30 8.31 21.78
N HIS A 99 8.82 7.11 21.98
CA HIS A 99 9.88 6.55 21.15
C HIS A 99 9.42 6.37 19.70
N LEU A 100 8.25 5.77 19.49
CA LEU A 100 7.70 5.56 18.16
C LEU A 100 7.55 6.87 17.39
N ARG A 101 6.99 7.91 18.03
CA ARG A 101 6.81 9.24 17.40
C ARG A 101 8.11 9.96 17.04
N THR A 102 9.22 9.66 17.72
CA THR A 102 10.51 10.33 17.46
C THR A 102 11.34 9.57 16.43
N VAL A 103 11.29 8.24 16.45
CA VAL A 103 12.11 7.38 15.59
C VAL A 103 11.43 7.06 14.26
N TYR A 104 10.10 7.03 14.24
CA TYR A 104 9.28 6.72 13.07
C TYR A 104 8.22 7.85 12.89
N PRO A 105 8.62 9.01 12.35
CA PRO A 105 7.75 10.18 12.18
C PRO A 105 6.68 9.98 11.10
#